data_AF-A0A955RYX6-F1
#
_entry.id   AF-A0A955RYX6-F1
#
_cell.length_a   1.000
_cell.length_b   1.000
_cell.length_c   1.000
_cell.angle_alpha   90.00
_cell.angle_beta   90.00
_cell.angle_gamma   90.00
#
_symmetry.space_group_name_H-M   'P 1'
#
loop_
_entity.id
_entity.type
_entity.pdbx_description
1 polymer ?
#
loop_
_entity_poly.entity_id
_entity_poly.type
_entity_poly.pdbx_seq_one_letter_code
_entity_poly.pdbx_strand_id
1 'polypeptide(L)'
;MKDRATAKRDTRTVSRREETRDSSVKKDNVDTKLVEQNGDYLDITKLKDMNMSELTKFARKMGVNGISSSKKQDLIFKLLQAQAEKAGLMFGEGTLEILSEGFGFLRSTNYNYLPC
;
A
#
# COMPACT_ATOMS: atom_id res chain seq x y z
N MET A 1 67.84 -23.03 32.26
CA MET A 1 67.99 -21.71 31.60
C MET A 1 66.63 -21.32 31.01
N LYS A 2 66.15 -20.07 31.10
CA LYS A 2 66.35 -18.95 30.13
C LYS A 2 66.09 -19.41 28.67
N ASP A 3 65.27 -18.80 27.82
CA ASP A 3 64.64 -17.46 27.75
C ASP A 3 63.46 -17.55 26.69
N ARG A 4 62.57 -16.59 26.30
CA ARG A 4 62.24 -15.17 26.62
C ARG A 4 61.00 -14.69 25.81
N ALA A 5 60.32 -13.61 26.25
CA ALA A 5 59.22 -12.85 25.59
C ALA A 5 57.85 -13.58 25.43
N THR A 6 56.63 -13.02 25.58
CA THR A 6 55.98 -11.66 25.62
C THR A 6 55.38 -11.11 24.31
N ALA A 7 54.09 -11.40 24.06
CA ALA A 7 53.07 -10.51 23.43
C ALA A 7 51.69 -11.16 23.67
N LYS A 8 50.85 -10.65 24.58
CA LYS A 8 49.78 -9.65 24.38
C LYS A 8 48.69 -10.04 23.37
N ARG A 9 47.44 -9.95 23.83
CA ARG A 9 46.20 -10.12 23.05
C ARG A 9 46.05 -8.96 22.07
N ASP A 10 45.50 -9.22 20.89
CA ASP A 10 44.87 -8.17 20.09
C ASP A 10 43.48 -8.64 19.62
N THR A 11 42.45 -7.91 20.04
CA THR A 11 41.05 -8.20 19.71
C THR A 11 40.74 -7.61 18.34
N ARG A 12 40.80 -8.42 17.27
CA ARG A 12 40.39 -7.97 15.93
C ARG A 12 38.87 -7.89 15.84
N THR A 13 38.32 -6.82 16.39
CA THR A 13 36.89 -6.47 16.37
C THR A 13 36.38 -6.35 14.94
N VAL A 14 35.75 -7.41 14.43
CA VAL A 14 35.03 -7.37 13.16
C VAL A 14 33.70 -6.64 13.38
N SER A 15 33.75 -5.31 13.36
CA SER A 15 32.55 -4.50 13.26
C SER A 15 31.99 -4.67 11.84
N ARG A 16 30.92 -5.46 11.72
CA ARG A 16 30.01 -5.40 10.57
C ARG A 16 28.58 -5.37 11.08
N ARG A 17 28.13 -4.15 11.38
CA ARG A 17 26.70 -3.88 11.66
C ARG A 17 25.87 -4.33 10.47
N GLU A 18 24.67 -4.81 10.77
CA GLU A 18 23.57 -4.83 9.82
C GLU A 18 23.28 -3.38 9.38
N GLU A 19 23.04 -3.17 8.09
CA GLU A 19 22.09 -2.15 7.65
C GLU A 19 21.68 -2.43 6.21
N THR A 20 20.40 -2.23 5.92
CA THR A 20 19.79 -2.40 4.60
C THR A 20 20.01 -1.16 3.72
N ARG A 21 20.10 -1.37 2.40
CA ARG A 21 19.91 -0.43 1.27
C ARG A 21 20.36 -1.12 -0.03
N ASP A 22 19.73 -0.95 -1.18
CA ASP A 22 18.43 -0.34 -1.47
C ASP A 22 17.81 -1.00 -2.73
N SER A 23 16.49 -1.16 -2.74
CA SER A 23 15.74 -1.80 -3.83
C SER A 23 15.34 -0.77 -4.89
N SER A 24 16.29 -0.39 -5.74
CA SER A 24 16.12 0.59 -6.83
C SER A 24 15.29 0.06 -8.02
N VAL A 25 14.11 -0.48 -7.73
CA VAL A 25 13.05 -0.72 -8.72
C VAL A 25 12.49 0.64 -9.16
N LYS A 26 12.25 0.78 -10.46
CA LYS A 26 11.93 2.06 -11.09
C LYS A 26 10.58 2.59 -10.58
N LYS A 27 10.53 3.88 -10.30
CA LYS A 27 9.32 4.58 -9.86
C LYS A 27 8.53 5.01 -11.10
N ASP A 28 7.48 4.26 -11.44
CA ASP A 28 6.63 4.60 -12.58
C ASP A 28 5.95 5.96 -12.36
N ASN A 29 6.13 6.83 -13.35
CA ASN A 29 5.80 8.25 -13.25
C ASN A 29 4.37 8.52 -13.70
N VAL A 30 3.39 8.16 -12.86
CA VAL A 30 1.97 8.46 -13.10
C VAL A 30 1.69 9.91 -12.69
N ASP A 31 1.35 10.74 -13.68
CA ASP A 31 1.25 12.20 -13.55
C ASP A 31 0.25 12.63 -12.47
N THR A 32 0.75 13.23 -11.39
CA THR A 32 0.00 13.49 -10.16
C THR A 32 -0.60 14.91 -10.11
N LYS A 33 -0.55 15.67 -11.21
CA LYS A 33 -0.76 17.13 -11.23
C LYS A 33 -2.19 17.67 -11.24
N LEU A 34 -3.21 16.86 -10.92
CA LEU A 34 -4.63 17.28 -11.07
C LEU A 34 -5.47 17.35 -9.78
N VAL A 35 -4.89 17.20 -8.57
CA VAL A 35 -5.68 17.11 -7.32
C VAL A 35 -5.18 18.03 -6.18
N GLU A 36 -4.73 19.25 -6.49
CA GLU A 36 -4.37 20.27 -5.48
C GLU A 36 -5.50 21.29 -5.18
N GLN A 37 -6.75 20.86 -5.00
CA GLN A 37 -7.85 21.76 -4.53
C GLN A 37 -8.88 21.12 -3.56
N ASN A 38 -8.71 19.87 -3.11
CA ASN A 38 -9.64 19.24 -2.14
C ASN A 38 -8.88 18.52 -1.01
N GLY A 39 -8.82 19.14 0.17
CA GLY A 39 -8.05 18.67 1.34
C GLY A 39 -8.59 17.43 2.07
N ASP A 40 -9.45 16.63 1.43
CA ASP A 40 -10.08 15.43 2.00
C ASP A 40 -9.75 14.13 1.23
N TYR A 41 -8.85 14.19 0.24
CA TYR A 41 -8.31 13.00 -0.44
C TYR A 41 -7.07 12.47 0.30
N LEU A 42 -6.97 11.15 0.50
CA LEU A 42 -5.85 10.52 1.22
C LEU A 42 -5.36 9.29 0.48
N ASP A 43 -4.07 9.27 0.17
CA ASP A 43 -3.40 8.12 -0.42
C ASP A 43 -3.49 6.86 0.46
N ILE A 44 -3.53 5.69 -0.19
CA ILE A 44 -3.62 4.37 0.45
C ILE A 44 -2.48 4.12 1.45
N THR A 45 -1.30 4.72 1.26
CA THR A 45 -0.17 4.63 2.22
C THR A 45 -0.54 5.34 3.52
N LYS A 46 -0.98 6.60 3.44
CA LYS A 46 -1.41 7.38 4.61
C LYS A 46 -2.55 6.69 5.37
N LEU A 47 -3.49 6.08 4.64
CA LEU A 47 -4.60 5.32 5.23
C LEU A 47 -4.13 4.00 5.90
N LYS A 48 -3.07 3.36 5.39
CA LYS A 48 -2.43 2.20 6.04
C LYS A 48 -1.64 2.60 7.28
N ASP A 49 -1.07 3.78 7.35
CA ASP A 49 -0.31 4.25 8.52
C ASP A 49 -1.21 4.74 9.67
N MET A 50 -2.35 5.35 9.36
CA MET A 50 -3.33 5.84 10.36
C MET A 50 -3.83 4.76 11.33
N ASN A 51 -4.15 5.16 12.56
CA ASN A 51 -4.74 4.24 13.54
C ASN A 51 -6.25 4.04 13.32
N MET A 52 -6.82 3.00 13.95
CA MET A 52 -8.23 2.65 13.78
C MET A 52 -9.19 3.78 14.23
N SER A 53 -8.80 4.59 15.21
CA SER A 53 -9.61 5.70 15.71
C SER A 53 -9.68 6.84 14.68
N GLU A 54 -8.56 7.19 14.06
CA GLU A 54 -8.49 8.14 12.94
C GLU A 54 -9.31 7.67 11.75
N LEU A 55 -9.09 6.44 11.27
CA LEU A 55 -9.86 5.86 10.16
C LEU A 55 -11.37 5.90 10.46
N THR A 56 -11.79 5.56 11.68
CA THR A 56 -13.21 5.59 12.09
C THR A 56 -13.76 7.02 12.20
N LYS A 57 -12.97 8.00 12.66
CA LYS A 57 -13.36 9.43 12.66
C LYS A 57 -13.54 9.96 11.24
N PHE A 58 -12.61 9.66 10.35
CA PHE A 58 -12.56 10.17 8.99
C PHE A 58 -13.60 9.48 8.07
N ALA A 59 -13.83 8.19 8.26
CA ALA A 59 -14.96 7.47 7.66
C ALA A 59 -16.32 8.07 8.06
N ARG A 60 -16.50 8.44 9.34
CA ARG A 60 -17.69 9.20 9.79
C ARG A 60 -17.77 10.59 9.16
N LYS A 61 -16.66 11.34 9.03
CA LYS A 61 -16.63 12.63 8.31
C LYS A 61 -17.12 12.48 6.86
N MET A 62 -16.85 11.34 6.21
CA MET A 62 -17.32 11.10 4.86
C MET A 62 -18.75 10.58 4.73
N GLY A 63 -19.38 10.09 5.80
CA GLY A 63 -20.70 9.43 5.75
C GLY A 63 -20.64 7.91 5.51
N VAL A 64 -19.49 7.26 5.72
CA VAL A 64 -19.35 5.81 5.56
C VAL A 64 -20.05 5.10 6.72
N ASN A 65 -21.04 4.25 6.39
CA ASN A 65 -21.81 3.49 7.38
C ASN A 65 -21.20 2.09 7.66
N GLY A 66 -21.62 1.45 8.76
CA GLY A 66 -21.22 0.08 9.08
C GLY A 66 -19.74 -0.10 9.45
N ILE A 67 -19.12 0.93 10.06
CA ILE A 67 -17.69 0.91 10.41
C ILE A 67 -17.39 0.00 11.62
N SER A 68 -18.30 -0.09 12.59
CA SER A 68 -18.06 -0.61 13.95
C SER A 68 -17.52 -2.05 14.05
N SER A 69 -17.71 -2.87 13.03
CA SER A 69 -17.21 -4.25 12.94
C SER A 69 -16.31 -4.52 11.72
N SER A 70 -15.96 -3.48 10.94
CA SER A 70 -15.11 -3.62 9.75
C SER A 70 -13.65 -3.82 10.14
N LYS A 71 -12.90 -4.68 9.42
CA LYS A 71 -11.44 -4.79 9.61
C LYS A 71 -10.75 -3.55 9.05
N LYS A 72 -9.48 -3.32 9.42
CA LYS A 72 -8.71 -2.16 8.96
C LYS A 72 -8.64 -2.08 7.43
N GLN A 73 -8.47 -3.20 6.73
CA GLN A 73 -8.44 -3.21 5.26
C GLN A 73 -9.81 -2.87 4.67
N ASP A 74 -10.89 -3.52 5.13
CA ASP A 74 -12.27 -3.27 4.70
C ASP A 74 -12.67 -1.79 4.91
N LEU A 75 -12.23 -1.19 6.02
CA LEU A 75 -12.46 0.22 6.32
C LEU A 75 -11.67 1.14 5.38
N ILE A 76 -10.39 0.86 5.11
CA ILE A 76 -9.59 1.60 4.12
C ILE A 76 -10.21 1.50 2.73
N PHE A 77 -10.73 0.34 2.34
CA PHE A 77 -11.39 0.14 1.05
C PHE A 77 -12.67 0.97 0.93
N LYS A 78 -13.60 0.86 1.89
CA LYS A 78 -14.84 1.68 1.95
C LYS A 78 -14.55 3.20 1.93
N LEU A 79 -13.42 3.59 2.52
CA LEU A 79 -12.98 4.98 2.62
C LEU A 79 -12.42 5.52 1.29
N LEU A 80 -11.60 4.72 0.59
CA LEU A 80 -11.16 5.01 -0.77
C LEU A 80 -12.34 5.03 -1.76
N GLN A 81 -13.29 4.10 -1.59
CA GLN A 81 -14.54 4.07 -2.34
C GLN A 81 -15.30 5.39 -2.19
N ALA A 82 -15.57 5.82 -0.95
CA ALA A 82 -16.28 7.07 -0.67
C ALA A 82 -15.52 8.35 -1.12
N GLN A 83 -14.19 8.31 -1.26
CA GLN A 83 -13.41 9.41 -1.84
C GLN A 83 -13.59 9.50 -3.36
N ALA A 84 -13.51 8.37 -4.06
CA ALA A 84 -13.62 8.33 -5.51
C ALA A 84 -15.07 8.46 -6.01
N GLU A 85 -16.07 7.94 -5.28
CA GLU A 85 -17.49 8.23 -5.54
C GLU A 85 -17.77 9.75 -5.49
N LYS A 86 -17.17 10.47 -4.54
CA LYS A 86 -17.25 11.95 -4.47
C LYS A 86 -16.48 12.67 -5.58
N ALA A 87 -15.51 12.00 -6.20
CA ALA A 87 -14.81 12.48 -7.40
C ALA A 87 -15.54 12.12 -8.70
N GLY A 88 -16.72 11.46 -8.63
CA GLY A 88 -17.46 10.99 -9.80
C GLY A 88 -16.87 9.73 -10.46
N LEU A 89 -15.91 9.08 -9.82
CA LEU A 89 -15.28 7.85 -10.30
C LEU A 89 -16.12 6.64 -9.89
N MET A 90 -16.41 5.76 -10.84
CA MET A 90 -17.14 4.51 -10.60
C MET A 90 -16.17 3.36 -10.32
N PHE A 91 -16.52 2.50 -9.35
CA PHE A 91 -15.83 1.25 -9.10
C PHE A 91 -16.54 0.08 -9.76
N GLY A 92 -15.76 -0.88 -10.24
CA GLY A 92 -16.25 -2.17 -10.72
C GLY A 92 -15.33 -3.29 -10.22
N GLU A 93 -15.93 -4.43 -9.89
CA GLU A 93 -15.22 -5.67 -9.57
C GLU A 93 -15.47 -6.74 -10.63
N GLY A 94 -14.54 -7.68 -10.78
CA GLY A 94 -14.63 -8.76 -11.75
C GLY A 94 -13.37 -9.61 -11.80
N THR A 95 -13.45 -10.71 -12.54
CA THR A 95 -12.29 -11.59 -12.80
C THR A 95 -11.51 -11.07 -13.99
N LEU A 96 -10.18 -10.96 -13.86
CA LEU A 96 -9.30 -10.56 -14.97
C LEU A 96 -9.19 -11.69 -16.00
N GLU A 97 -9.64 -11.44 -17.21
CA GLU A 97 -9.39 -12.26 -18.41
C GLU A 97 -8.27 -11.61 -19.23
N ILE A 98 -7.26 -12.39 -19.63
CA ILE A 98 -6.11 -11.92 -20.41
C ILE A 98 -6.15 -12.59 -21.79
N LEU A 99 -6.04 -11.77 -22.84
CA LEU A 99 -6.06 -12.22 -24.24
C LEU A 99 -4.64 -12.54 -24.74
N SER A 100 -4.53 -13.27 -25.85
CA SER A 100 -3.25 -13.58 -26.52
C SER A 100 -2.39 -12.35 -26.83
N GLU A 101 -3.06 -11.22 -27.11
CA GLU A 101 -2.46 -9.94 -27.46
C GLU A 101 -1.88 -9.16 -26.24
N GLY A 102 -1.91 -9.75 -25.05
CA GLY A 102 -1.26 -9.22 -23.85
C GLY A 102 -2.03 -8.15 -23.06
N PHE A 103 -3.23 -7.77 -23.51
CA PHE A 103 -4.18 -6.95 -22.74
C PHE A 103 -5.31 -7.80 -22.15
N GLY A 104 -6.09 -7.23 -21.24
CA GLY A 104 -7.15 -7.95 -20.53
C GLY A 104 -8.22 -7.05 -19.92
N PHE A 105 -9.35 -7.65 -19.53
CA PHE A 105 -10.52 -6.97 -19.01
C PHE A 105 -11.06 -7.63 -17.75
N LEU A 106 -11.74 -6.86 -16.89
CA LEU A 106 -12.48 -7.40 -15.75
C LEU A 106 -13.88 -7.84 -16.20
N ARG A 107 -14.15 -9.14 -16.12
CA ARG A 107 -15.48 -9.72 -16.37
C ARG A 107 -16.31 -9.70 -15.09
N SER A 108 -17.49 -9.11 -15.12
CA SER A 108 -18.43 -9.16 -13.99
C SER A 108 -19.03 -10.56 -13.81
N THR A 109 -19.06 -11.05 -12.57
CA THR A 109 -19.74 -12.27 -12.13
C THR A 109 -21.18 -12.38 -12.62
N ASN A 110 -21.90 -11.24 -12.65
CA ASN A 110 -23.31 -11.15 -13.02
C ASN A 110 -23.58 -11.50 -14.50
N TYR A 111 -22.55 -11.51 -15.36
CA TYR A 111 -22.65 -11.82 -16.79
C TYR A 111 -22.08 -13.19 -17.17
N ASN A 112 -21.92 -14.11 -16.21
CA ASN A 112 -21.56 -15.53 -16.41
C ASN A 112 -20.27 -15.82 -17.22
N TYR A 113 -19.40 -14.84 -17.44
CA TYR A 113 -18.15 -14.96 -18.21
C TYR A 113 -18.33 -15.39 -19.68
N LEU A 114 -19.55 -15.40 -20.21
CA LEU A 114 -19.81 -15.78 -21.60
C LEU A 114 -19.48 -14.61 -22.55
N PRO A 115 -18.76 -14.85 -23.66
CA PRO A 115 -18.70 -13.90 -24.76
C PRO A 115 -20.09 -13.78 -25.42
N CYS A 116 -20.38 -12.60 -25.95
CA CYS A 116 -21.59 -12.30 -26.72
C CYS A 116 -21.39 -12.62 -28.22
#